data_AF-A0A5C8B8G7-F1
#
_entry.id   AF-A0A5C8B8G7-F1
#
_cell.length_a   1.000
_cell.length_b   1.000
_cell.length_c   1.000
_cell.angle_alpha   90.00
_cell.angle_beta   90.00
_cell.angle_gamma   90.00
#
_symmetry.space_group_name_H-M   'P 1'
#
loop_
_entity.id
_entity.type
_entity.pdbx_description
1 polymer ?
#
loop_
_entity_poly.entity_id
_entity_poly.type
_entity_poly.pdbx_seq_one_letter_code
_entity_poly.pdbx_strand_id
1 'polypeptide(L)'
;MKSAQTQKPYSHTRHLCIATVIGLAFSMMTPVHAQDTLADTWTGRWVGELKNTPARPNAPRVEVIREIGTLSESSTAGTSCAKFSTRYTENGVERGVKEYRLCRDPKQQWYVDEGNGITLQARWLDGMLVSVFKYGKIVLQSSIRIKSEGGANPLVMEEEIISSRDEQKPDEVQSLTVLNLQKLVLRKQN
;
A
#
# COMPACT_ATOMS: atom_id res chain seq x y z
N MET A 1 46.21 -79.99 -3.53
CA MET A 1 46.13 -80.76 -2.27
C MET A 1 46.34 -79.81 -1.10
N LYS A 2 45.46 -79.89 -0.08
CA LYS A 2 45.56 -79.36 1.31
C LYS A 2 45.75 -77.83 1.45
N SER A 3 44.73 -77.09 1.86
CA SER A 3 44.29 -76.87 3.26
C SER A 3 45.33 -76.14 4.11
N ALA A 4 45.01 -74.94 4.56
CA ALA A 4 44.80 -74.63 5.98
C ALA A 4 44.90 -73.12 6.24
N GLN A 5 44.00 -72.65 7.11
CA GLN A 5 43.89 -71.29 7.63
C GLN A 5 45.15 -70.84 8.39
N THR A 6 45.40 -69.53 8.39
CA THR A 6 46.23 -68.89 9.42
C THR A 6 45.56 -67.59 9.84
N GLN A 7 45.11 -67.54 11.10
CA GLN A 7 44.63 -66.34 11.77
C GLN A 7 45.72 -65.27 11.86
N LYS A 8 45.35 -64.00 11.72
CA LYS A 8 46.16 -62.85 12.17
C LYS A 8 45.33 -61.88 13.02
N PRO A 9 46.00 -61.14 13.93
CA PRO A 9 45.40 -60.59 15.13
C PRO A 9 44.77 -59.21 14.96
N TYR A 10 43.90 -58.88 15.91
CA TYR A 10 43.35 -57.56 16.19
C TYR A 10 44.46 -56.50 16.37
N SER A 11 44.29 -55.34 15.74
CA SER A 11 44.98 -54.10 16.13
C SER A 11 43.99 -52.93 16.02
N HIS A 12 43.71 -52.33 17.17
CA HIS A 12 42.96 -51.09 17.31
C HIS A 12 43.70 -49.94 16.63
N THR A 13 43.06 -49.28 15.68
CA THR A 13 43.41 -47.89 15.31
C THR A 13 42.14 -47.06 15.39
N ARG A 14 42.07 -46.22 16.43
CA ARG A 14 41.02 -45.22 16.60
C ARG A 14 41.25 -44.13 15.56
N HIS A 15 40.43 -44.10 14.51
CA HIS A 15 40.31 -42.91 13.68
C HIS A 15 39.16 -42.05 14.22
N LEU A 16 39.55 -40.94 14.84
CA LEU A 16 38.68 -39.85 15.22
C LEU A 16 38.23 -39.16 13.93
N CYS A 17 37.12 -39.61 13.34
CA CYS A 17 36.43 -38.87 12.29
C CYS A 17 35.77 -37.64 12.92
N ILE A 18 36.44 -36.50 12.82
CA ILE A 18 35.82 -35.19 13.05
C ILE A 18 34.85 -34.97 11.89
N ALA A 19 33.58 -35.32 12.11
CA ALA A 19 32.49 -34.95 11.23
C ALA A 19 32.18 -33.46 11.46
N THR A 20 32.75 -32.59 10.63
CA THR A 20 32.35 -31.18 10.55
C THR A 20 30.94 -31.12 9.98
N VAL A 21 29.94 -30.94 10.86
CA VAL A 21 28.56 -30.64 10.47
C VAL A 21 28.53 -29.21 9.94
N ILE A 22 28.61 -29.05 8.61
CA ILE A 22 28.29 -27.80 7.95
C ILE A 22 26.77 -27.68 7.96
N GLY A 23 26.24 -27.01 8.99
CA GLY A 23 24.85 -26.58 9.02
C GLY A 23 24.64 -25.49 7.98
N LEU A 24 24.24 -25.87 6.77
CA LEU A 24 23.67 -24.96 5.78
C LEU A 24 22.35 -24.42 6.35
N ALA A 25 22.42 -23.25 6.98
CA ALA A 25 21.24 -22.45 7.26
C ALA A 25 20.67 -21.98 5.92
N PHE A 26 19.79 -22.79 5.31
CA PHE A 26 18.89 -22.33 4.27
C PHE A 26 17.95 -21.33 4.93
N SER A 27 18.29 -20.04 4.85
CA SER A 27 17.30 -18.98 4.98
C SER A 27 16.23 -19.26 3.93
N MET A 28 15.09 -19.80 4.37
CA MET A 28 13.89 -19.85 3.55
C MET A 28 13.52 -18.40 3.25
N MET A 29 13.93 -17.91 2.07
CA MET A 29 13.38 -16.69 1.50
C MET A 29 11.90 -16.98 1.27
N THR A 30 11.04 -16.52 2.18
CA THR A 30 9.61 -16.55 1.94
C THR A 30 9.34 -15.69 0.70
N PRO A 31 8.67 -16.22 -0.33
CA PRO A 31 8.32 -15.45 -1.50
C PRO A 31 7.50 -14.24 -1.05
N VAL A 32 7.97 -13.04 -1.38
CA VAL A 32 7.16 -11.82 -1.30
C VAL A 32 6.11 -11.95 -2.39
N HIS A 33 4.93 -12.44 -2.02
CA HIS A 33 3.79 -12.45 -2.93
C HIS A 33 3.38 -11.01 -3.21
N ALA A 34 3.36 -10.63 -4.48
CA ALA A 34 2.68 -9.42 -4.92
C ALA A 34 1.23 -9.51 -4.42
N GLN A 35 0.75 -8.43 -3.80
CA GLN A 35 -0.54 -8.44 -3.12
C GLN A 35 -1.65 -8.39 -4.18
N ASP A 36 -2.12 -9.55 -4.65
CA ASP A 36 -3.02 -9.69 -5.83
C ASP A 36 -4.44 -9.16 -5.62
N THR A 37 -4.82 -8.88 -4.39
CA THR A 37 -6.14 -8.35 -4.04
C THR A 37 -6.02 -7.05 -3.24
N LEU A 38 -7.04 -6.20 -3.37
CA LEU A 38 -7.24 -5.12 -2.41
C LEU A 38 -7.59 -5.78 -1.07
N ALA A 39 -6.78 -5.57 -0.04
CA ALA A 39 -7.00 -6.21 1.25
C ALA A 39 -8.39 -5.83 1.79
N ASP A 40 -9.13 -6.81 2.34
CA ASP A 40 -10.49 -6.62 2.90
C ASP A 40 -10.57 -5.52 3.95
N THR A 41 -9.44 -5.20 4.57
CA THR A 41 -9.31 -4.09 5.50
C THR A 41 -9.71 -2.76 4.86
N TRP A 42 -9.49 -2.56 3.55
CA TRP A 42 -9.83 -1.35 2.78
C TRP A 42 -11.30 -1.25 2.39
N THR A 43 -11.94 -2.37 2.08
CA THR A 43 -13.32 -2.41 1.61
C THR A 43 -14.29 -1.95 2.70
N GLY A 44 -15.33 -1.22 2.30
CA GLY A 44 -16.42 -0.80 3.17
C GLY A 44 -16.61 0.70 3.23
N ARG A 45 -17.33 1.13 4.27
CA ARG A 45 -17.68 2.53 4.50
C ARG A 45 -16.79 3.14 5.57
N TRP A 46 -16.27 4.33 5.28
CA TRP A 46 -15.34 5.07 6.12
C TRP A 46 -15.88 6.46 6.39
N VAL A 47 -15.84 6.90 7.64
CA VAL A 47 -16.41 8.18 8.04
C VAL A 47 -15.43 8.96 8.92
N GLY A 48 -15.30 10.25 8.64
CA GLY A 48 -14.43 11.11 9.42
C GLY A 48 -14.47 12.55 8.92
N GLU A 49 -13.32 13.20 8.94
CA GLU A 49 -13.22 14.63 8.63
C GLU A 49 -11.97 14.97 7.82
N LEU A 50 -12.08 16.04 7.04
CA LEU A 50 -10.99 16.66 6.29
C LEU A 50 -10.44 17.85 7.09
N LYS A 51 -9.12 17.91 7.27
CA LYS A 51 -8.40 19.02 7.88
C LYS A 51 -7.40 19.61 6.90
N ASN A 52 -7.44 20.94 6.73
CA ASN A 52 -6.46 21.67 5.92
C ASN A 52 -5.43 22.32 6.82
N THR A 53 -4.16 22.25 6.42
CA THR A 53 -3.02 22.93 7.06
C THR A 53 -2.30 23.80 6.02
N PRO A 54 -2.13 25.11 6.26
CA PRO A 54 -2.61 25.84 7.44
C PRO A 54 -4.14 25.89 7.49
N ALA A 55 -4.69 25.82 8.70
CA ALA A 55 -6.13 25.95 8.91
C ALA A 55 -6.56 27.39 8.65
N ARG A 56 -7.67 27.59 7.93
CA ARG A 56 -8.26 28.92 7.81
C ARG A 56 -8.98 29.27 9.12
N PRO A 57 -8.89 30.51 9.62
CA PRO A 57 -9.69 30.94 10.76
C PRO A 57 -11.18 30.67 10.51
N ASN A 58 -11.87 30.09 11.50
CA ASN A 58 -13.30 29.78 11.45
C ASN A 58 -13.73 28.90 10.26
N ALA A 59 -12.82 28.07 9.72
CA ALA A 59 -13.19 27.10 8.70
C ALA A 59 -14.25 26.14 9.25
N PRO A 60 -15.39 25.96 8.56
CA PRO A 60 -16.37 24.98 8.96
C PRO A 60 -15.78 23.57 8.89
N ARG A 61 -16.33 22.68 9.73
CA ARG A 61 -15.95 21.27 9.69
C ARG A 61 -16.43 20.65 8.38
N VAL A 62 -15.52 19.94 7.71
CA VAL A 62 -15.84 19.15 6.51
C VAL A 62 -15.89 17.68 6.91
N GLU A 63 -17.09 17.13 6.92
CA GLU A 63 -17.34 15.71 7.13
C GLU A 63 -17.10 14.95 5.83
N VAL A 64 -16.47 13.79 5.94
CA VAL A 64 -16.10 12.97 4.79
C VAL A 64 -16.65 11.57 4.99
N ILE A 65 -17.32 11.08 3.95
CA ILE A 65 -17.73 9.68 3.82
C ILE A 65 -17.01 9.11 2.61
N ARG A 66 -16.30 8.00 2.79
CA ARG A 66 -15.68 7.25 1.70
C ARG A 66 -16.23 5.84 1.62
N GLU A 67 -16.50 5.39 0.41
CA GLU A 67 -16.98 4.04 0.12
C GLU A 67 -16.03 3.36 -0.85
N ILE A 68 -15.46 2.24 -0.40
CA ILE A 68 -14.52 1.43 -1.16
C ILE A 68 -15.14 0.06 -1.42
N GLY A 69 -15.26 -0.31 -2.69
CA GLY A 69 -15.74 -1.63 -3.10
C GLY A 69 -14.65 -2.69 -3.08
N THR A 70 -15.03 -3.94 -3.30
CA THR A 70 -14.07 -5.00 -3.66
C THR A 70 -13.56 -4.77 -5.08
N LEU A 71 -12.38 -5.28 -5.38
CA LEU A 71 -11.98 -5.46 -6.77
C LEU A 71 -12.88 -6.53 -7.37
N SER A 72 -13.85 -6.15 -8.19
CA SER A 72 -14.55 -7.12 -9.03
C SER A 72 -13.68 -7.41 -10.25
N GLU A 73 -13.52 -8.68 -10.58
CA GLU A 73 -13.07 -9.04 -11.92
C GLU A 73 -14.08 -8.51 -12.94
N SER A 74 -13.56 -7.87 -13.98
CA SER A 74 -14.25 -7.43 -15.20
C SER A 74 -14.57 -5.94 -15.30
N SER A 75 -13.68 -5.23 -16.00
CA SER A 75 -14.08 -4.61 -17.26
C SER A 75 -12.94 -4.72 -18.27
N THR A 76 -13.25 -5.18 -19.48
CA THR A 76 -12.46 -5.14 -20.73
C THR A 76 -10.94 -5.39 -20.61
N ALA A 77 -10.46 -6.51 -21.16
CA ALA A 77 -9.04 -6.80 -21.36
C ALA A 77 -8.17 -7.04 -20.10
N GLY A 78 -8.75 -7.58 -19.02
CA GLY A 78 -7.99 -8.03 -17.84
C GLY A 78 -7.74 -6.97 -16.76
N THR A 79 -8.48 -5.86 -16.82
CA THR A 79 -8.48 -4.83 -15.78
C THR A 79 -9.54 -5.13 -14.72
N SER A 80 -9.16 -4.97 -13.45
CA SER A 80 -10.07 -5.08 -12.29
C SER A 80 -10.20 -3.73 -11.62
N CYS A 81 -11.41 -3.33 -11.25
CA CYS A 81 -11.68 -2.04 -10.60
C CYS A 81 -12.59 -2.20 -9.39
N ALA A 82 -12.40 -1.32 -8.41
CA ALA A 82 -13.23 -1.17 -7.23
C ALA A 82 -13.84 0.24 -7.21
N LYS A 83 -15.05 0.38 -6.67
CA LYS A 83 -15.61 1.69 -6.31
C LYS A 83 -14.65 2.41 -5.37
N PHE A 84 -14.39 3.69 -5.61
CA PHE A 84 -13.59 4.54 -4.73
C PHE A 84 -14.24 5.94 -4.64
N SER A 85 -15.37 6.03 -3.94
CA SER A 85 -16.18 7.24 -3.88
C SER A 85 -15.94 8.02 -2.59
N THR A 86 -15.84 9.34 -2.67
CA THR A 86 -15.70 10.24 -1.51
C THR A 86 -16.74 11.36 -1.57
N ARG A 87 -17.60 11.46 -0.55
CA ARG A 87 -18.58 12.54 -0.35
C ARG A 87 -18.06 13.52 0.70
N TYR A 88 -18.24 14.80 0.44
CA TYR A 88 -17.90 15.90 1.35
C TYR A 88 -19.16 16.65 1.77
N THR A 89 -19.33 16.82 3.07
CA THR A 89 -20.45 17.57 3.67
C THR A 89 -19.92 18.66 4.57
N GLU A 90 -20.50 19.85 4.49
CA GLU A 90 -20.13 20.99 5.33
C GLU A 90 -21.41 21.64 5.86
N ASN A 91 -21.53 21.79 7.19
CA ASN A 91 -22.73 22.31 7.85
C ASN A 91 -24.03 21.59 7.42
N GLY A 92 -23.96 20.27 7.21
CA GLY A 92 -25.10 19.46 6.76
C GLY A 92 -25.44 19.56 5.27
N VAL A 93 -24.71 20.37 4.49
CA VAL A 93 -24.91 20.52 3.04
C VAL A 93 -23.85 19.73 2.28
N GLU A 94 -24.28 18.91 1.33
CA GLU A 94 -23.35 18.21 0.43
C GLU A 94 -22.60 19.23 -0.44
N ARG A 95 -21.28 19.23 -0.34
CA ARG A 95 -20.39 20.10 -1.15
C ARG A 95 -19.94 19.42 -2.44
N GLY A 96 -20.03 18.10 -2.49
CA GLY A 96 -19.81 17.32 -3.70
C GLY A 96 -19.45 15.87 -3.42
N VAL A 97 -19.50 15.10 -4.50
CA VAL A 97 -19.10 13.70 -4.53
C VAL A 97 -18.02 13.52 -5.59
N LYS A 98 -16.95 12.81 -5.23
CA LYS A 98 -15.92 12.33 -6.14
C LYS A 98 -16.15 10.85 -6.36
N GLU A 99 -16.56 10.47 -7.57
CA GLU A 99 -16.90 9.09 -7.92
C GLU A 99 -15.77 8.45 -8.74
N TYR A 100 -14.69 8.09 -8.04
CA TYR A 100 -13.54 7.47 -8.68
C TYR A 100 -13.63 5.95 -8.65
N ARG A 101 -12.74 5.31 -9.42
CA ARG A 101 -12.50 3.87 -9.36
C ARG A 101 -11.04 3.60 -9.06
N LEU A 102 -10.75 2.71 -8.11
CA LEU A 102 -9.40 2.18 -7.90
C LEU A 102 -9.23 0.96 -8.78
N CYS A 103 -8.35 1.03 -9.75
CA CYS A 103 -8.17 0.01 -10.78
C CYS A 103 -6.77 -0.59 -10.74
N ARG A 104 -6.68 -1.82 -11.25
CA ARG A 104 -5.45 -2.56 -11.45
C ARG A 104 -5.46 -3.11 -12.87
N ASP A 105 -4.44 -2.74 -13.64
CA ASP A 105 -4.30 -3.15 -15.03
C ASP A 105 -3.73 -4.59 -15.17
N PRO A 106 -3.70 -5.17 -16.38
CA PRO A 106 -3.13 -6.50 -16.61
C PRO A 106 -1.63 -6.62 -16.28
N LYS A 107 -0.91 -5.49 -16.29
CA LYS A 107 0.50 -5.39 -15.89
C LYS A 107 0.67 -5.21 -14.39
N GLN A 108 -0.41 -5.37 -13.62
CA GLN A 108 -0.45 -5.26 -12.17
C GLN A 108 -0.14 -3.84 -11.64
N GLN A 109 -0.33 -2.81 -12.49
CA GLN A 109 -0.18 -1.41 -12.13
C GLN A 109 -1.48 -0.86 -11.55
N TRP A 110 -1.37 -0.16 -10.43
CA TRP A 110 -2.50 0.49 -9.77
C TRP A 110 -2.72 1.89 -10.35
N TYR A 111 -3.97 2.29 -10.48
CA TYR A 111 -4.33 3.66 -10.82
C TYR A 111 -5.71 4.02 -10.29
N VAL A 112 -5.94 5.30 -10.05
CA VAL A 112 -7.26 5.87 -9.76
C VAL A 112 -7.81 6.42 -11.06
N ASP A 113 -8.93 5.89 -11.52
CA ASP A 113 -9.68 6.44 -12.64
C ASP A 113 -10.67 7.48 -12.11
N GLU A 114 -10.49 8.73 -12.53
CA GLU A 114 -11.37 9.84 -12.13
C GLU A 114 -12.67 9.88 -12.95
N GLY A 115 -12.80 9.00 -13.95
CA GLY A 115 -13.76 9.18 -15.03
C GLY A 115 -13.25 10.20 -16.05
N ASN A 116 -13.99 10.34 -17.15
CA ASN A 116 -13.71 11.32 -18.21
C ASN A 116 -12.33 11.14 -18.90
N GLY A 117 -11.78 9.92 -18.87
CA GLY A 117 -10.51 9.59 -19.51
C GLY A 117 -9.26 10.04 -18.73
N ILE A 118 -9.41 10.48 -17.47
CA ILE A 118 -8.29 10.88 -16.62
C ILE A 118 -7.95 9.73 -15.66
N THR A 119 -6.69 9.31 -15.67
CA THR A 119 -6.16 8.29 -14.75
C THR A 119 -4.98 8.83 -13.97
N LEU A 120 -4.98 8.63 -12.66
CA LEU A 120 -3.89 8.96 -11.77
C LEU A 120 -3.12 7.68 -11.42
N GLN A 121 -1.85 7.61 -11.83
CA GLN A 121 -1.02 6.45 -11.51
C GLN A 121 -0.84 6.34 -9.99
N ALA A 122 -0.95 5.12 -9.47
CA ALA A 122 -0.80 4.83 -8.05
C ALA A 122 0.15 3.65 -7.84
N ARG A 123 0.77 3.58 -6.66
CA ARG A 123 1.66 2.49 -6.27
C ARG A 123 1.35 2.06 -4.86
N TRP A 124 1.46 0.76 -4.63
CA TRP A 124 1.43 0.21 -3.29
C TRP A 124 2.86 0.17 -2.72
N LEU A 125 3.08 0.84 -1.60
CA LEU A 125 4.37 0.93 -0.92
C LEU A 125 4.15 0.68 0.57
N ASP A 126 4.63 -0.44 1.10
CA ASP A 126 4.56 -0.77 2.53
C ASP A 126 3.17 -0.58 3.16
N GLY A 127 2.13 -1.13 2.50
CA GLY A 127 0.74 -1.02 2.96
C GLY A 127 0.06 0.34 2.71
N MET A 128 0.72 1.24 1.97
CA MET A 128 0.23 2.56 1.61
C MET A 128 -0.04 2.65 0.11
N LEU A 129 -1.20 3.19 -0.27
CA LEU A 129 -1.49 3.58 -1.65
C LEU A 129 -0.97 5.00 -1.86
N VAL A 130 -0.03 5.17 -2.78
CA VAL A 130 0.59 6.47 -3.09
C VAL A 130 0.34 6.84 -4.54
N SER A 131 -0.16 8.06 -4.77
CA SER A 131 -0.30 8.63 -6.10
C SER A 131 0.39 9.99 -6.13
N VAL A 132 1.26 10.19 -7.12
CA VAL A 132 1.94 11.47 -7.36
C VAL A 132 1.66 11.90 -8.79
N PHE A 133 1.12 13.10 -8.93
CA PHE A 133 0.77 13.65 -10.24
C PHE A 133 0.97 15.15 -10.28
N LYS A 134 1.11 15.68 -11.49
CA LYS A 134 1.36 17.10 -11.72
C LYS A 134 0.14 17.72 -12.39
N TYR A 135 -0.27 18.88 -11.90
CA TYR A 135 -1.30 19.72 -12.51
C TYR A 135 -0.74 21.14 -12.68
N GLY A 136 -0.38 21.50 -13.90
CA GLY A 136 0.30 22.77 -14.20
C GLY A 136 1.65 22.87 -13.49
N LYS A 137 1.79 23.82 -12.55
CA LYS A 137 3.00 24.03 -11.72
C LYS A 137 2.88 23.43 -10.32
N ILE A 138 1.86 22.61 -10.07
CA ILE A 138 1.62 21.98 -8.77
C ILE A 138 1.89 20.48 -8.90
N VAL A 139 2.65 19.95 -7.94
CA VAL A 139 2.74 18.51 -7.68
C VAL A 139 1.79 18.18 -6.56
N LEU A 140 0.93 17.20 -6.77
CA LEU A 140 0.06 16.62 -5.77
C LEU A 140 0.58 15.23 -5.43
N GLN A 141 0.76 14.98 -4.15
CA GLN A 141 1.03 13.65 -3.61
C GLN A 141 -0.11 13.27 -2.68
N SER A 142 -0.87 12.23 -3.03
CA SER A 142 -1.80 11.56 -2.11
C SER A 142 -1.15 10.29 -1.57
N SER A 143 -1.25 10.07 -0.28
CA SER A 143 -0.82 8.85 0.40
C SER A 143 -1.89 8.38 1.36
N ILE A 144 -2.37 7.15 1.18
CA ILE A 144 -3.45 6.54 1.96
C ILE A 144 -2.95 5.29 2.64
N ARG A 145 -3.14 5.18 3.95
CA ARG A 145 -2.78 3.99 4.73
C ARG A 145 -3.90 3.60 5.69
N ILE A 146 -3.97 2.32 6.00
CA ILE A 146 -4.87 1.79 7.03
C ILE A 146 -4.05 1.32 8.22
N LYS A 147 -4.48 1.71 9.42
CA LYS A 147 -3.91 1.31 10.69
C LYS A 147 -4.94 0.61 11.54
N SER A 148 -4.46 -0.29 12.39
CA SER A 148 -5.20 -0.77 13.55
C SER A 148 -4.83 0.09 14.75
N GLU A 149 -5.82 0.60 15.49
CA GLU A 149 -5.59 1.37 16.73
C GLU A 149 -5.51 0.48 18.00
N GLY A 150 -5.52 -0.86 17.85
CA GLY A 150 -5.30 -1.86 18.92
C GLY A 150 -6.38 -1.93 20.01
N GLY A 151 -6.75 -3.12 20.51
CA GLY A 151 -7.88 -3.30 21.46
C GLY A 151 -9.16 -3.75 20.76
N ALA A 152 -10.35 -3.38 21.24
CA ALA A 152 -11.64 -3.60 20.55
C ALA A 152 -11.81 -2.71 19.29
N ASN A 153 -10.70 -2.20 18.74
CA ASN A 153 -10.62 -0.93 18.05
C ASN A 153 -10.82 -1.05 16.53
N PRO A 154 -11.56 -0.08 15.95
CA PRO A 154 -11.87 -0.02 14.53
C PRO A 154 -10.63 0.31 13.68
N LEU A 155 -10.65 -0.11 12.42
CA LEU A 155 -9.66 0.30 11.44
C LEU A 155 -9.75 1.81 11.19
N VAL A 156 -8.59 2.46 11.07
CA VAL A 156 -8.48 3.88 10.74
C VAL A 156 -7.74 4.04 9.42
N MET A 157 -8.37 4.74 8.48
CA MET A 157 -7.78 5.18 7.24
C MET A 157 -7.28 6.61 7.40
N GLU A 158 -5.98 6.80 7.17
CA GLU A 158 -5.38 8.12 7.07
C GLU A 158 -5.05 8.39 5.60
N GLU A 159 -5.48 9.54 5.10
CA GLU A 159 -5.01 10.07 3.82
C GLU A 159 -4.36 11.43 4.04
N GLU A 160 -3.20 11.63 3.42
CA GLU A 160 -2.53 12.92 3.36
C GLU A 160 -2.38 13.31 1.90
N ILE A 161 -2.81 14.53 1.56
CA ILE A 161 -2.67 15.15 0.24
C ILE A 161 -1.79 16.37 0.41
N ILE A 162 -0.59 16.31 -0.16
CA ILE A 162 0.40 17.39 -0.11
C ILE A 162 0.40 18.08 -1.48
N SER A 163 0.14 19.38 -1.48
CA SER A 163 0.35 20.21 -2.67
C SER A 163 1.68 20.93 -2.57
N SER A 164 2.53 20.79 -3.57
CA SER A 164 3.83 21.47 -3.64
C SER A 164 4.01 22.21 -4.95
N ARG A 165 4.84 23.26 -4.94
CA ARG A 165 5.21 23.96 -6.17
C ARG A 165 6.33 23.21 -6.90
N ASP A 166 6.18 23.08 -8.21
CA ASP A 166 7.22 22.65 -9.14
C ASP A 166 7.91 23.88 -9.73
N GLU A 167 9.20 24.04 -9.47
CA GLU A 167 10.01 25.16 -9.97
C GLU A 167 10.56 24.92 -11.38
N GLN A 168 10.41 23.71 -11.94
CA GLN A 168 10.81 23.35 -13.30
C GLN A 168 12.30 23.62 -13.63
N LYS A 169 13.21 23.21 -12.74
CA LYS A 169 14.66 23.21 -12.96
C LYS A 169 15.15 21.78 -13.28
N PRO A 170 15.10 21.33 -14.55
CA PRO A 170 15.22 19.91 -14.92
C PRO A 170 16.55 19.25 -14.55
N ASP A 171 17.61 20.02 -14.35
CA ASP A 171 18.97 19.51 -14.14
C ASP A 171 19.49 19.69 -12.70
N GLU A 172 18.60 20.02 -11.76
CA GLU A 172 18.95 20.28 -10.37
C GLU A 172 18.08 19.45 -9.40
N VAL A 173 18.67 19.01 -8.29
CA VAL A 173 17.89 18.47 -7.17
C VAL A 173 17.04 19.59 -6.59
N GLN A 174 15.72 19.46 -6.72
CA GLN A 174 14.78 20.44 -6.22
C GLN A 174 14.17 20.00 -4.89
N SER A 175 14.17 20.92 -3.93
CA SER A 175 13.32 20.80 -2.75
C SER A 175 11.91 21.28 -3.11
N LEU A 176 10.90 20.45 -2.83
CA LEU A 176 9.52 20.82 -3.04
C LEU A 176 9.06 21.77 -1.93
N THR A 177 8.57 22.96 -2.32
CA THR A 177 7.94 23.89 -1.39
C THR A 177 6.48 23.49 -1.18
N VAL A 178 6.19 22.94 0.01
CA VAL A 178 4.82 22.57 0.40
C VAL A 178 3.95 23.83 0.53
N LEU A 179 2.84 23.85 -0.18
CA LEU A 179 1.87 24.94 -0.18
C LEU A 179 0.72 24.66 0.80
N ASN A 180 0.24 23.42 0.82
CA ASN A 180 -0.80 22.98 1.74
C ASN A 180 -0.66 21.48 2.02
N LEU A 181 -1.24 21.07 3.15
CA LEU A 181 -1.49 19.69 3.52
C LEU A 181 -2.98 19.53 3.80
N GLN A 182 -3.62 18.56 3.16
CA GLN A 182 -4.95 18.11 3.52
C GLN A 182 -4.83 16.73 4.17
N LYS A 183 -5.49 16.54 5.31
CA LYS A 183 -5.47 15.29 6.05
C LYS A 183 -6.88 14.79 6.28
N LEU A 184 -7.13 13.55 5.91
CA LEU A 184 -8.34 12.81 6.25
C LEU A 184 -7.98 11.78 7.32
N VAL A 185 -8.83 11.67 8.33
CA VAL A 185 -8.78 10.59 9.33
C VAL A 185 -10.16 9.98 9.39
N LEU A 186 -10.32 8.80 8.79
CA LEU A 186 -11.61 8.12 8.63
C LEU A 186 -11.62 6.82 9.42
N ARG A 187 -12.74 6.54 10.09
CA ARG A 187 -12.95 5.28 10.83
C ARG A 187 -13.89 4.39 10.04
N LYS A 188 -13.58 3.09 10.02
CA LYS A 188 -14.45 2.09 9.39
C LYS A 188 -15.77 2.03 10.15
N GLN A 189 -16.88 2.08 9.43
CA GLN A 189 -18.21 1.79 9.96
C GLN A 189 -18.51 0.30 9.75
N ASN A 190 -18.97 -0.35 10.81
CA ASN A 190 -19.45 -1.73 10.78
C ASN A 190 -20.75 -1.86 9.99
#